data_AF-A0A1Y1MV53-F1
#
_entry.id   AF-A0A1Y1MV53-F1
#
_cell.length_a   1.000
_cell.length_b   1.000
_cell.length_c   1.000
_cell.angle_alpha   90.00
_cell.angle_beta   90.00
_cell.angle_gamma   90.00
#
_symmetry.space_group_name_H-M   'P 1'
#
loop_
_entity.id
_entity.type
_entity.pdbx_description
1 polymer ?
#
loop_
_entity_poly.entity_id
_entity_poly.type
_entity_poly.pdbx_seq_one_letter_code
_entity_poly.pdbx_strand_id
1 'polypeptide(L)'
;MDLAFKPVDNAILTEYFTNIFRHGYIQVKGITLPKRFLDFHDVIKNFTVYDDDLWICSFPKSGTTWTQEMIWMIANDLNFEEGKKCMGDRFPFLDYEFLFDYTRVRDKIEAFDPPVYFEHSVNFIQNLRRPRLIKTHLPWFLLPEQIQSGEKRPKVSGWHNNL
;
A
#
# COMPACT_ATOMS: atom_id res chain seq x y z
N MET A 1 10.54 9.97 -15.31
CA MET A 1 11.78 9.18 -15.44
C MET A 1 11.34 7.73 -15.60
N ASP A 2 11.70 7.06 -16.68
CA ASP A 2 11.23 5.70 -16.94
C ASP A 2 11.82 4.73 -15.93
N LEU A 3 10.95 4.04 -15.20
CA LEU A 3 11.36 3.02 -14.22
C LEU A 3 11.65 1.72 -14.95
N ALA A 4 12.90 1.26 -14.87
CA ALA A 4 13.30 -0.03 -15.42
C ALA A 4 13.02 -1.15 -14.40
N PHE A 5 11.86 -1.80 -14.53
CA PHE A 5 11.54 -3.01 -13.78
C PHE A 5 12.25 -4.21 -14.40
N LYS A 6 12.99 -4.97 -13.58
CA LYS A 6 13.72 -6.16 -14.02
C LYS A 6 13.20 -7.39 -13.27
N PRO A 7 12.95 -8.53 -13.93
CA PRO A 7 12.69 -9.78 -13.24
C PRO A 7 13.86 -10.12 -12.32
N VAL A 8 13.55 -10.69 -11.15
CA VAL A 8 14.57 -11.21 -10.23
C VAL A 8 14.63 -12.72 -10.36
N ASP A 9 15.74 -13.21 -10.88
CA ASP A 9 16.08 -14.63 -10.83
C ASP A 9 16.99 -14.89 -9.64
N ASN A 10 16.40 -15.34 -8.53
CA ASN A 10 17.10 -15.57 -7.28
C ASN A 10 16.53 -16.80 -6.58
N ALA A 11 17.36 -17.83 -6.40
CA ALA A 11 16.94 -19.11 -5.83
C ALA A 11 16.31 -18.96 -4.42
N ILE A 12 16.85 -18.09 -3.56
CA ILE A 12 16.34 -17.87 -2.21
C ILE A 12 14.93 -17.25 -2.24
N LEU A 13 14.71 -16.25 -3.10
CA LEU A 13 13.38 -15.64 -3.24
C LEU A 13 12.37 -16.66 -3.79
N THR A 14 12.79 -17.45 -4.77
CA THR A 14 11.95 -18.48 -5.36
C THR A 14 11.56 -19.53 -4.34
N GLU A 15 12.51 -20.05 -3.57
CA GLU A 15 12.31 -21.14 -2.60
C GLU A 15 11.50 -20.70 -1.36
N TYR A 16 11.85 -19.56 -0.76
CA TYR A 16 11.31 -19.18 0.56
C TYR A 16 10.19 -18.14 0.52
N PHE A 17 10.09 -17.37 -0.57
CA PHE A 17 9.19 -16.21 -0.60
C PHE A 17 8.07 -16.33 -1.65
N THR A 18 8.21 -17.22 -2.63
CA THR A 18 7.10 -17.62 -3.52
C THR A 18 6.08 -18.43 -2.75
N ASN A 19 4.80 -18.12 -2.91
CA ASN A 19 3.70 -18.83 -2.26
C ASN A 19 2.40 -18.65 -3.07
N ILE A 20 1.28 -19.09 -2.51
CA ILE A 20 -0.04 -19.03 -3.14
C ILE A 20 -0.48 -17.62 -3.56
N PHE A 21 0.12 -16.58 -2.99
CA PHE A 21 -0.16 -15.17 -3.30
C PHE A 21 0.90 -14.53 -4.20
N ARG A 22 2.17 -14.97 -4.13
CA ARG A 22 3.32 -14.32 -4.78
C ARG A 22 4.03 -15.32 -5.66
N HIS A 23 4.07 -15.02 -6.96
CA HIS A 23 4.51 -15.95 -8.00
C HIS A 23 5.75 -15.45 -8.76
N GLY A 24 6.59 -14.67 -8.09
CA GLY A 24 7.79 -14.07 -8.66
C GLY A 24 8.00 -12.64 -8.19
N TYR A 25 9.18 -12.12 -8.53
CA TYR A 25 9.66 -10.85 -8.04
C TYR A 25 10.26 -10.00 -9.15
N ILE A 26 10.18 -8.70 -8.96
CA ILE A 26 10.81 -7.68 -9.81
C ILE A 26 11.68 -6.79 -8.94
N GLN A 27 12.67 -6.15 -9.54
CA GLN A 27 13.51 -5.15 -8.91
C GLN A 27 13.45 -3.84 -9.68
N VAL A 28 13.37 -2.74 -8.93
CA VAL A 28 13.45 -1.37 -9.45
C VAL A 28 14.23 -0.51 -8.46
N LYS A 29 15.26 0.20 -8.94
CA LYS A 29 16.13 1.06 -8.10
C LYS A 29 16.58 0.39 -6.78
N GLY A 30 16.94 -0.89 -6.83
CA GLY A 30 17.39 -1.67 -5.67
C GLY A 30 16.28 -2.24 -4.78
N ILE A 31 15.01 -1.88 -5.00
CA ILE A 31 13.86 -2.38 -4.23
C ILE A 31 13.26 -3.61 -4.92
N THR A 32 13.04 -4.66 -4.14
CA THR A 32 12.40 -5.90 -4.59
C THR A 32 10.91 -5.89 -4.24
N LEU A 33 10.06 -6.12 -5.25
CA LEU A 33 8.59 -6.16 -5.12
C LEU A 33 8.04 -7.47 -5.72
N PRO A 34 6.84 -7.93 -5.30
CA PRO A 34 6.15 -8.99 -6.02
C PRO A 34 5.92 -8.58 -7.48
N LYS A 35 6.04 -9.54 -8.40
CA LYS A 35 5.83 -9.31 -9.85
C LYS A 35 4.47 -8.69 -10.17
N ARG A 36 3.43 -9.03 -9.39
CA ARG A 36 2.07 -8.50 -9.51
C ARG A 36 1.99 -6.98 -9.35
N PHE A 37 2.99 -6.32 -8.75
CA PHE A 37 3.06 -4.86 -8.71
C PHE A 37 3.01 -4.23 -10.11
N LEU A 38 3.51 -4.92 -11.16
CA LEU A 38 3.42 -4.42 -12.53
C LEU A 38 1.96 -4.19 -12.99
N ASP A 39 1.02 -5.00 -12.51
CA ASP A 39 -0.40 -4.88 -12.85
C ASP A 39 -1.03 -3.63 -12.21
N PHE A 40 -0.40 -3.09 -11.17
CA PHE A 40 -0.88 -1.95 -10.38
C PHE A 40 -0.04 -0.69 -10.54
N HIS A 41 1.13 -0.77 -11.18
CA HIS A 41 2.06 0.35 -11.29
C HIS A 41 1.39 1.59 -11.89
N ASP A 42 0.72 1.44 -13.03
CA ASP A 42 0.08 2.57 -13.71
C ASP A 42 -1.15 3.06 -12.95
N VAL A 43 -1.88 2.17 -12.27
CA VAL A 43 -3.03 2.53 -11.43
C VAL A 43 -2.59 3.38 -10.25
N ILE A 44 -1.51 2.98 -9.57
CA ILE A 44 -0.95 3.72 -8.42
C ILE A 44 -0.31 5.02 -8.88
N LYS A 45 0.43 5.01 -9.98
CA LYS A 45 1.04 6.21 -10.56
C LYS A 45 -0.01 7.27 -10.86
N ASN A 46 -1.15 6.87 -11.43
CA ASN A 46 -2.27 7.76 -11.80
C ASN A 46 -3.33 7.92 -10.70
N PHE A 47 -3.07 7.41 -9.50
CA PHE A 47 -4.01 7.50 -8.38
C PHE A 47 -4.29 8.97 -8.03
N THR A 48 -5.57 9.32 -7.87
CA THR A 48 -5.96 10.70 -7.55
C THR A 48 -5.60 11.01 -6.11
N VAL A 49 -4.83 12.08 -5.90
CA VAL A 49 -4.42 12.56 -4.58
C VAL A 49 -5.12 13.87 -4.26
N TYR A 50 -5.45 14.06 -2.99
CA TYR A 50 -6.02 15.29 -2.48
C TYR A 50 -5.08 15.93 -1.46
N ASP A 51 -5.08 17.26 -1.39
CA ASP A 51 -4.21 18.02 -0.50
C ASP A 51 -4.53 17.80 1.00
N ASP A 52 -5.72 17.29 1.31
CA ASP A 52 -6.13 16.91 2.65
C ASP A 52 -5.89 15.43 2.99
N ASP A 53 -5.34 14.63 2.08
CA ASP A 53 -4.93 13.27 2.40
C ASP A 53 -3.76 13.28 3.40
N LEU A 54 -3.68 12.20 4.18
CA LEU A 54 -2.53 11.90 5.03
C LEU A 54 -1.99 10.52 4.66
N TRP A 55 -0.70 10.48 4.35
CA TRP A 55 0.01 9.26 3.98
C TRP A 55 1.03 8.87 5.06
N ILE A 56 1.04 7.60 5.45
CA ILE A 56 2.16 6.97 6.15
C ILE A 56 2.95 6.14 5.12
N CYS A 57 4.17 6.58 4.82
CA CYS A 57 5.09 5.93 3.91
C CYS A 57 6.31 5.44 4.71
N SER A 58 6.44 4.13 4.93
CA SER A 58 7.55 3.60 5.73
C SER A 58 8.03 2.25 5.23
N PHE A 59 9.20 1.80 5.71
CA PHE A 59 9.62 0.41 5.48
C PHE A 59 8.73 -0.57 6.27
N PRO A 60 8.51 -1.81 5.76
CA PRO A 60 7.76 -2.82 6.50
C PRO A 60 8.32 -3.04 7.91
N LYS A 61 7.41 -3.22 8.88
CA LYS A 61 7.71 -3.54 10.29
C LYS A 61 8.46 -2.44 11.08
N SER A 62 8.46 -1.19 10.63
CA SER A 62 9.07 -0.05 11.33
C SER A 62 8.14 0.66 12.34
N GLY A 63 7.21 -0.06 12.98
CA GLY A 63 6.30 0.51 13.99
C GLY A 63 5.04 1.23 13.47
N THR A 64 4.66 1.04 12.20
CA THR A 64 3.51 1.76 11.59
C THR A 64 2.17 1.57 12.28
N THR A 65 1.94 0.46 12.97
CA THR A 65 0.65 0.18 13.63
C THR A 65 0.35 1.22 14.71
N TRP A 66 1.32 1.50 15.59
CA TRP A 66 1.18 2.52 16.62
C TRP A 66 1.01 3.92 16.02
N THR A 67 1.76 4.24 14.96
CA THR A 67 1.63 5.52 14.26
C THR A 67 0.25 5.70 13.63
N GLN A 68 -0.30 4.66 12.99
CA GLN A 68 -1.67 4.69 12.44
C GLN A 68 -2.70 4.96 13.54
N GLU A 69 -2.62 4.27 14.69
CA GLU A 69 -3.57 4.51 15.79
C GLU A 69 -3.48 5.93 16.32
N MET A 70 -2.29 6.44 16.61
CA MET A 70 -2.12 7.80 17.14
C MET A 70 -2.64 8.84 16.16
N ILE A 71 -2.29 8.73 14.88
CA ILE A 71 -2.75 9.69 13.86
C ILE A 71 -4.26 9.61 13.69
N TRP A 72 -4.83 8.39 13.64
CA TRP A 72 -6.26 8.21 13.48
C TRP A 72 -7.02 8.83 14.65
N MET A 73 -6.56 8.63 15.89
CA MET A 73 -7.17 9.22 17.09
C MET A 73 -7.13 10.75 17.05
N ILE A 74 -5.98 11.33 16.72
CA ILE A 74 -5.82 12.79 16.63
C ILE A 74 -6.71 13.37 15.52
N ALA A 75 -6.78 12.70 14.36
CA ALA A 75 -7.57 13.17 13.21
C ALA A 75 -9.08 13.05 13.41
N ASN A 76 -9.54 12.24 14.37
CA ASN A 76 -10.96 11.98 14.64
C ASN A 76 -11.35 12.41 16.07
N ASP A 77 -10.74 13.47 16.61
CA ASP A 77 -11.09 14.09 17.88
C ASP A 77 -11.13 13.11 19.08
N LEU A 78 -10.20 12.14 19.10
CA LEU A 78 -10.13 11.08 20.11
C LEU A 78 -11.43 10.27 20.21
N ASN A 79 -12.10 10.02 19.08
CA ASN A 79 -13.29 9.17 19.03
C ASN A 79 -12.94 7.69 19.23
N PHE A 80 -12.85 7.28 20.49
CA PHE A 80 -12.49 5.91 20.88
C PHE A 80 -13.52 4.86 20.43
N GLU A 81 -14.79 5.21 20.28
CA GLU A 81 -15.82 4.25 19.83
C GLU A 81 -15.59 3.85 18.38
N GLU A 82 -15.41 4.84 17.50
CA GLU A 82 -15.06 4.59 16.10
C GLU A 82 -13.65 3.97 15.97
N GLY A 83 -12.75 4.30 16.89
CA GLY A 83 -11.40 3.75 16.96
C GLY A 83 -11.31 2.24 17.24
N LYS A 84 -12.38 1.62 17.75
CA LYS A 84 -12.47 0.15 17.94
C LYS A 84 -12.65 -0.60 16.62
N LYS A 85 -13.03 0.09 15.53
CA LYS A 85 -13.15 -0.54 14.20
C LYS A 85 -11.81 -1.09 13.74
N CYS A 86 -11.87 -2.07 12.83
CA CYS A 86 -10.66 -2.67 12.28
C CYS A 86 -9.75 -1.59 11.66
N MET A 87 -8.44 -1.74 11.83
CA MET A 87 -7.47 -0.80 11.28
C MET A 87 -7.64 -0.60 9.78
N GLY A 88 -7.97 -1.66 9.02
CA GLY A 88 -8.12 -1.56 7.56
C GLY A 88 -9.30 -0.71 7.10
N ASP A 89 -10.37 -0.60 7.91
CA ASP A 89 -11.50 0.28 7.62
C ASP A 89 -11.16 1.75 7.88
N ARG A 90 -10.26 1.98 8.84
CA ARG A 90 -9.90 3.29 9.40
C ARG A 90 -8.70 3.93 8.70
N PHE A 91 -7.71 3.11 8.38
CA PHE A 91 -6.40 3.47 7.86
C PHE A 91 -5.93 2.37 6.89
N PRO A 92 -6.60 2.23 5.73
CA PRO A 92 -6.30 1.18 4.77
C PRO A 92 -4.87 1.20 4.25
N PHE A 93 -4.40 0.03 3.87
CA PHE A 93 -3.07 -0.18 3.30
C PHE A 93 -3.18 -0.35 1.79
N LEU A 94 -2.61 0.59 1.05
CA LEU A 94 -2.67 0.63 -0.42
C LEU A 94 -2.14 -0.66 -1.06
N ASP A 95 -1.15 -1.28 -0.44
CA ASP A 95 -0.33 -2.30 -1.09
C ASP A 95 -0.96 -3.71 -1.10
N TYR A 96 -2.11 -3.92 -0.47
CA TYR A 96 -2.66 -5.26 -0.29
C TYR A 96 -2.86 -6.02 -1.61
N GLU A 97 -3.48 -5.40 -2.60
CA GLU A 97 -3.83 -6.07 -3.86
C GLU A 97 -2.65 -6.63 -4.67
N PHE A 98 -1.50 -5.95 -4.63
CA PHE A 98 -0.30 -6.43 -5.32
C PHE A 98 0.61 -7.29 -4.43
N LEU A 99 0.40 -7.28 -3.10
CA LEU A 99 1.09 -8.17 -2.17
C LEU A 99 0.39 -9.53 -2.02
N PHE A 100 -0.93 -9.56 -2.21
CA PHE A 100 -1.79 -10.72 -1.99
C PHE A 100 -2.77 -10.93 -3.14
N ASP A 101 -2.44 -11.86 -4.05
CA ASP A 101 -3.31 -12.21 -5.18
C ASP A 101 -4.48 -13.12 -4.76
N TYR A 102 -5.55 -12.53 -4.23
CA TYR A 102 -6.73 -13.28 -3.79
C TYR A 102 -7.47 -13.98 -4.94
N THR A 103 -7.39 -13.44 -6.16
CA THR A 103 -8.06 -14.02 -7.35
C THR A 103 -7.57 -15.43 -7.68
N ARG A 104 -6.35 -15.80 -7.27
CA ARG A 104 -5.76 -17.13 -7.52
C ARG A 104 -5.95 -18.13 -6.40
N VAL A 105 -6.44 -17.68 -5.25
CA VAL A 105 -6.63 -18.52 -4.06
C VAL A 105 -8.08 -18.69 -3.67
N ARG A 106 -9.00 -17.88 -4.23
CA ARG A 106 -10.43 -17.94 -3.94
C ARG A 106 -11.01 -19.35 -4.08
N ASP A 107 -10.66 -20.05 -5.15
CA ASP A 107 -11.12 -21.42 -5.40
C ASP A 107 -10.41 -22.49 -4.54
N LYS A 108 -9.34 -22.11 -3.82
CA LYS A 108 -8.49 -23.00 -3.02
C LYS A 108 -8.73 -22.87 -1.52
N ILE A 109 -9.41 -21.82 -1.08
CA ILE A 109 -9.67 -21.56 0.34
C ILE A 109 -11.19 -21.53 0.53
N GLU A 110 -11.73 -22.67 0.94
CA GLU A 110 -13.16 -22.80 1.25
C GLU A 110 -13.52 -21.83 2.39
N ALA A 111 -14.61 -21.08 2.22
CA ALA A 111 -15.16 -20.12 3.18
C ALA A 111 -14.27 -18.89 3.55
N PHE A 112 -13.34 -18.48 2.69
CA PHE A 112 -12.60 -17.23 2.89
C PHE A 112 -13.13 -16.08 2.03
N ASP A 113 -13.75 -15.09 2.71
CA ASP A 113 -14.21 -13.83 2.12
C ASP A 113 -13.35 -12.67 2.67
N PRO A 114 -12.32 -12.20 1.93
CA PRO A 114 -11.47 -11.11 2.39
C PRO A 114 -12.26 -9.79 2.48
N PRO A 115 -11.99 -8.95 3.49
CA PRO A 115 -12.57 -7.61 3.52
C PRO A 115 -12.24 -6.80 2.25
N VAL A 116 -13.15 -5.92 1.83
CA VAL A 116 -12.98 -5.11 0.60
C VAL A 116 -11.68 -4.30 0.59
N TYR A 117 -11.26 -3.78 1.74
CA TYR A 117 -10.01 -3.03 1.87
C TYR A 117 -8.74 -3.90 1.72
N PHE A 118 -8.85 -5.23 1.72
CA PHE A 118 -7.79 -6.18 1.39
C PHE A 118 -7.82 -6.58 -0.09
N GLU A 119 -8.99 -6.96 -0.60
CA GLU A 119 -9.13 -7.49 -1.97
C GLU A 119 -9.14 -6.41 -3.04
N HIS A 120 -9.61 -5.21 -2.70
CA HIS A 120 -9.76 -4.08 -3.61
C HIS A 120 -9.21 -2.80 -2.96
N SER A 121 -8.05 -2.89 -2.30
CA SER A 121 -7.44 -1.79 -1.53
C SER A 121 -7.35 -0.48 -2.31
N VAL A 122 -6.90 -0.49 -3.57
CA VAL A 122 -6.72 0.73 -4.36
C VAL A 122 -8.06 1.41 -4.63
N ASN A 123 -9.06 0.64 -5.09
CA ASN A 123 -10.40 1.17 -5.35
C ASN A 123 -11.12 1.57 -4.06
N PHE A 124 -10.97 0.80 -2.99
CA PHE A 124 -11.53 1.12 -1.68
C PHE A 124 -11.03 2.49 -1.20
N ILE A 125 -9.71 2.72 -1.23
CA ILE A 125 -9.11 3.99 -0.83
C ILE A 125 -9.55 5.14 -1.74
N GLN A 126 -9.65 4.90 -3.04
CA GLN A 126 -10.09 5.92 -4.00
C GLN A 126 -11.49 6.47 -3.66
N ASN A 127 -12.37 5.63 -3.13
CA ASN A 127 -13.76 5.97 -2.80
C ASN A 127 -14.00 6.30 -1.32
N LEU A 128 -12.95 6.37 -0.49
CA LEU A 128 -13.09 6.75 0.92
C LEU A 128 -13.54 8.20 1.08
N ARG A 129 -14.29 8.45 2.15
CA ARG A 129 -14.58 9.80 2.65
C ARG A 129 -13.27 10.55 2.91
N ARG A 130 -13.27 11.85 2.61
CA ARG A 130 -12.16 12.77 2.89
C ARG A 130 -12.25 13.36 4.31
N PRO A 131 -11.10 13.66 4.96
CA PRO A 131 -9.73 13.37 4.51
C PRO A 131 -9.41 11.87 4.58
N ARG A 132 -8.60 11.36 3.64
CA ARG A 132 -8.21 9.94 3.62
C ARG A 132 -6.93 9.71 4.40
N LEU A 133 -6.90 8.65 5.21
CA LEU A 133 -5.71 8.20 5.94
C LEU A 133 -5.17 6.93 5.28
N ILE A 134 -4.00 7.00 4.66
CA ILE A 134 -3.50 5.99 3.71
C ILE A 134 -2.14 5.48 4.14
N LYS A 135 -1.99 4.17 4.30
CA LYS A 135 -0.70 3.54 4.58
C LYS A 135 -0.13 2.94 3.28
N THR A 136 1.18 3.07 3.08
CA THR A 136 1.91 2.33 2.06
C THR A 136 3.35 2.02 2.51
N HIS A 137 3.92 0.95 1.96
CA HIS A 137 5.35 0.64 2.07
C HIS A 137 6.11 0.94 0.78
N LEU A 138 5.45 1.56 -0.20
CA LEU A 138 6.10 2.01 -1.42
C LEU A 138 7.07 3.16 -1.13
N PRO A 139 8.27 3.13 -1.73
CA PRO A 139 9.20 4.25 -1.68
C PRO A 139 8.64 5.45 -2.48
N TRP A 140 9.17 6.65 -2.20
CA TRP A 140 8.72 7.91 -2.82
C TRP A 140 8.57 7.83 -4.35
N PHE A 141 9.53 7.24 -5.05
CA PHE A 141 9.53 7.14 -6.51
C PHE A 141 8.47 6.18 -7.09
N LEU A 142 7.71 5.47 -6.24
CA LEU A 142 6.57 4.62 -6.60
C LEU A 142 5.24 5.13 -6.06
N LEU A 143 5.22 6.31 -5.40
CA LEU A 143 3.98 6.96 -5.00
C LEU A 143 3.23 7.55 -6.21
N PRO A 144 1.98 8.03 -6.06
CA PRO A 144 1.28 8.71 -7.15
C PRO A 144 2.06 9.90 -7.72
N GLU A 145 1.99 10.11 -9.03
CA GLU A 145 2.75 11.15 -9.74
C GLU A 145 2.42 12.56 -9.22
N GLN A 146 1.20 12.79 -8.77
CA GLN A 146 0.78 14.06 -8.16
C GLN A 146 1.53 14.36 -6.86
N ILE A 147 1.93 13.34 -6.08
CA ILE A 147 2.79 13.51 -4.90
C ILE A 147 4.24 13.74 -5.34
N GLN A 148 4.72 12.92 -6.28
CA GLN A 148 6.11 12.99 -6.73
C GLN A 148 6.47 14.34 -7.36
N SER A 149 5.56 14.90 -8.16
CA SER A 149 5.73 16.19 -8.86
C SER A 149 5.44 17.40 -7.96
N GLY A 150 4.79 17.18 -6.81
CA GLY A 150 4.32 18.25 -5.93
C GLY A 150 3.09 19.01 -6.44
N GLU A 151 2.40 18.49 -7.46
CA GLU A 151 1.07 18.96 -7.91
C GLU A 151 0.07 18.93 -6.74
N LYS A 152 0.13 17.88 -5.94
CA LYS A 152 -0.61 17.72 -4.70
C LYS A 152 0.34 17.65 -3.51
N ARG A 153 -0.06 18.26 -2.41
CA ARG A 153 0.75 18.38 -1.19
C ARG A 153 0.04 17.79 0.02
N PRO A 154 -0.29 16.49 0.00
CA PRO A 154 -0.84 15.83 1.18
C PRO A 154 0.19 15.82 2.31
N LYS A 155 -0.28 15.56 3.53
CA LYS A 155 0.61 15.35 4.67
C LYS A 155 1.26 13.96 4.52
N VAL A 156 2.58 13.90 4.34
CA VAL A 156 3.32 12.63 4.24
C VAL A 156 4.18 12.45 5.48
N SER A 157 4.02 11.31 6.17
CA SER A 157 4.79 10.93 7.35
C SER A 157 5.57 9.65 7.10
N GLY A 158 6.83 9.59 7.55
CA GLY A 158 7.69 8.42 7.45
C GLY A 158 9.01 8.67 6.71
N TRP A 159 9.66 7.59 6.25
CA TRP A 159 11.05 7.64 5.76
C TRP A 159 11.15 8.36 4.41
N HIS A 160 11.89 9.47 4.39
CA HIS A 160 12.27 10.19 3.19
C HIS A 160 13.77 9.97 2.94
N ASN A 161 14.12 9.05 2.04
CA ASN A 161 15.44 9.14 1.41
C ASN A 161 15.34 10.21 0.33
N ASN A 162 15.62 11.45 0.71
CA ASN A 162 16.06 12.47 -0.24
C ASN A 162 17.45 12.02 -0.72
N LEU A 163 17.50 11.34 -1.87
CA LEU A 163 18.71 11.21 -2.69
C LEU A 163 18.46 11.94 -4.00
#